data_AF-A0A0S8CRA4-F1
#
_entry.id   AF-A0A0S8CRA4-F1
#
_cell.length_a   1.000
_cell.length_b   1.000
_cell.length_c   1.000
_cell.angle_alpha   90.00
_cell.angle_beta   90.00
_cell.angle_gamma   90.00
#
_symmetry.space_group_name_H-M   'P 1'
#
loop_
_entity.id
_entity.type
_entity.pdbx_description
1 polymer ?
#
loop_
_entity_poly.entity_id
_entity_poly.type
_entity_poly.pdbx_seq_one_letter_code
_entity_poly.pdbx_strand_id
1 'polypeptide(L)'
;MGDYTLNILNSQGLYVLKSLKLQRVQAAIEIDRKSLGDMLSSKSAAHSGVDLGMTVYGTPPLFTARSMAAHFIYDHPFVSPKGETFVLHKSWNSTVALAENPFSLLAKLNGLAQMGVKYAVIDLCHRKITRKETEEVGRELAGKSYRRKLSTFNYNGRLL
;
A
#
# COMPACT_ATOMS: atom_id res chain seq x y z
N MET A 1 -5.90 -16.92 1.72
CA MET A 1 -4.43 -16.79 1.78
C MET A 1 -4.17 -15.34 2.14
N GLY A 2 -3.56 -15.06 3.30
CA GLY A 2 -3.15 -13.68 3.60
C GLY A 2 -2.19 -13.22 2.51
N ASP A 3 -2.33 -11.98 2.06
CA ASP A 3 -1.41 -11.41 1.08
C ASP A 3 0.02 -11.57 1.63
N TYR A 4 0.83 -12.36 0.93
CA TYR A 4 2.19 -12.72 1.32
C TYR A 4 3.17 -11.70 0.74
N THR A 5 2.79 -10.42 0.76
CA THR A 5 3.71 -9.36 0.43
C THR A 5 4.72 -9.25 1.55
N LEU A 6 5.96 -9.65 1.27
CA LEU A 6 7.09 -9.45 2.17
C LEU A 6 7.46 -7.97 2.15
N ASN A 7 6.79 -7.22 3.00
CA ASN A 7 6.94 -5.78 3.10
C ASN A 7 8.01 -5.42 4.12
N ILE A 8 8.89 -4.50 3.74
CA ILE A 8 10.04 -4.10 4.53
C ILE A 8 9.80 -2.76 5.19
N LEU A 9 10.04 -2.71 6.50
CA LEU A 9 9.87 -1.53 7.34
C LEU A 9 11.20 -0.93 7.82
N ASN A 10 12.34 -1.58 7.56
CA ASN A 10 13.65 -1.09 7.99
C ASN A 10 14.81 -1.59 7.12
N SER A 11 15.96 -0.94 7.25
CA SER A 11 17.17 -1.22 6.49
C SER A 11 17.85 -2.55 6.83
N GLN A 12 17.61 -3.10 8.03
CA GLN A 12 18.15 -4.42 8.41
C GLN A 12 17.45 -5.54 7.65
N GLY A 13 16.14 -5.41 7.41
CA GLY A 13 15.37 -6.31 6.55
C GLY A 13 15.97 -6.40 5.16
N LEU A 14 16.31 -5.26 4.53
CA LEU A 14 16.96 -5.22 3.21
C LEU A 14 18.27 -6.02 3.16
N TYR A 15 19.07 -5.99 4.22
CA TYR A 15 20.33 -6.74 4.28
C TYR A 15 20.10 -8.26 4.35
N VAL A 16 19.10 -8.71 5.13
CA VAL A 16 18.73 -10.13 5.20
C VAL A 16 18.20 -10.62 3.85
N LEU A 17 17.41 -9.82 3.14
CA LEU A 17 16.86 -10.22 1.84
C LEU A 17 17.94 -10.38 0.76
N LYS A 18 19.02 -9.60 0.87
CA LYS A 18 20.21 -9.80 0.03
C LYS A 18 20.81 -11.20 0.25
N SER A 19 20.91 -11.68 1.49
CA SER A 19 21.45 -13.01 1.76
C SER A 19 20.56 -14.13 1.19
N LEU A 20 19.26 -13.86 1.06
CA LEU A 20 18.28 -14.72 0.38
C LEU A 20 18.28 -14.58 -1.15
N LYS A 21 19.19 -13.79 -1.73
CA LYS A 21 19.32 -13.53 -3.18
C LYS A 21 18.07 -12.93 -3.83
N LEU A 22 17.24 -12.23 -3.06
CA LEU A 22 16.10 -11.49 -3.61
C LEU A 22 16.60 -10.22 -4.31
N GLN A 23 16.08 -9.97 -5.52
CA GLN A 23 16.48 -8.81 -6.32
C GLN A 23 15.55 -7.61 -6.15
N ARG A 24 14.27 -7.86 -5.85
CA ARG A 24 13.25 -6.81 -5.73
C ARG A 24 12.37 -7.07 -4.53
N VAL A 25 12.12 -6.04 -3.73
CA VAL A 25 11.29 -6.11 -2.52
C VAL A 25 10.46 -4.83 -2.40
N GLN A 26 9.40 -4.86 -1.61
CA GLN A 26 8.51 -3.72 -1.43
C GLN A 26 8.65 -3.14 -0.04
N ALA A 27 8.63 -1.81 0.06
CA ALA A 27 8.44 -1.12 1.32
C ALA A 27 6.99 -1.34 1.79
N ALA A 28 6.80 -1.46 3.10
CA ALA A 28 5.46 -1.54 3.66
C ALA A 28 4.72 -0.21 3.48
N ILE A 29 3.41 -0.27 3.23
CA ILE A 29 2.57 0.92 3.07
C ILE A 29 2.49 1.76 4.36
N GLU A 30 2.71 1.12 5.52
CA GLU A 30 2.74 1.69 6.86
C GLU A 30 3.94 2.61 7.09
N ILE A 31 4.96 2.57 6.22
CA ILE A 31 6.18 3.36 6.41
C ILE A 31 5.90 4.86 6.20
N ASP A 32 6.32 5.69 7.14
CA ASP A 32 6.27 7.13 6.96
C ASP A 32 7.40 7.62 6.04
N ARG A 33 7.24 8.83 5.48
CA ARG A 33 8.19 9.42 4.54
C ARG A 33 9.62 9.55 5.11
N LYS A 34 9.77 9.91 6.39
CA LYS A 34 11.08 10.11 7.01
C LYS A 34 11.77 8.76 7.14
N SER A 35 11.09 7.77 7.71
CA SER A 35 11.59 6.40 7.86
C SER A 35 11.96 5.77 6.51
N LEU A 36 11.18 6.02 5.46
CA LEU A 36 11.51 5.58 4.10
C LEU A 36 12.80 6.23 3.59
N GLY A 37 12.97 7.54 3.80
CA GLY A 37 14.18 8.27 3.43
C GLY A 37 15.41 7.79 4.18
N ASP A 38 15.30 7.57 5.49
CA ASP A 38 16.37 7.04 6.34
C ASP A 38 16.76 5.61 5.90
N MET A 39 15.78 4.78 5.53
CA MET A 39 16.04 3.44 5.02
C MET A 39 16.79 3.47 3.68
N LEU A 40 16.32 4.27 2.72
CA LEU A 40 16.91 4.38 1.38
C LEU A 40 18.29 5.05 1.36
N SER A 41 18.53 6.00 2.27
CA SER A 41 19.83 6.67 2.42
C SER A 41 20.84 5.85 3.23
N SER A 42 20.41 4.77 3.89
CA SER A 42 21.30 3.93 4.67
C SER A 42 22.37 3.26 3.80
N LYS A 43 23.59 3.13 4.34
CA LYS A 43 24.66 2.36 3.68
C LYS A 43 24.21 0.93 3.38
N SER A 44 23.40 0.33 4.24
CA SER A 44 22.84 -1.01 4.04
C SER A 44 21.99 -1.09 2.77
N ALA A 45 21.12 -0.11 2.51
CA ALA A 45 20.33 -0.08 1.28
C ALA A 45 21.21 0.11 0.04
N ALA A 46 22.16 1.05 0.08
CA ALA A 46 23.10 1.30 -1.02
C ALA A 46 23.94 0.06 -1.40
N HIS A 47 24.34 -0.74 -0.40
CA HIS A 47 25.12 -1.96 -0.61
C HIS A 47 24.26 -3.22 -0.74
N SER A 48 22.94 -3.13 -0.59
CA SER A 48 22.06 -4.30 -0.65
C SER A 48 22.04 -4.93 -2.04
N GLY A 49 22.12 -4.10 -3.09
CA GLY A 49 21.89 -4.55 -4.47
C GLY A 49 20.45 -5.02 -4.71
N VAL A 50 19.53 -4.69 -3.80
CA VAL A 50 18.11 -5.05 -3.87
C VAL A 50 17.32 -3.80 -4.26
N ASP A 51 16.51 -3.89 -5.31
CA ASP A 51 15.61 -2.82 -5.70
C ASP A 51 14.43 -2.76 -4.73
N LEU A 52 14.19 -1.58 -4.16
CA LEU A 52 13.02 -1.32 -3.31
C LEU A 52 11.93 -0.63 -4.12
N GLY A 53 10.76 -1.25 -4.23
CA GLY A 53 9.53 -0.64 -4.73
C GLY A 53 8.52 -0.35 -3.63
N MET A 54 7.33 0.12 -4.01
CA MET A 54 6.25 0.37 -3.05
C MET A 54 4.88 0.35 -3.75
N THR A 55 3.86 -0.15 -3.06
CA THR A 55 2.47 0.06 -3.48
C THR A 55 2.09 1.53 -3.30
N VAL A 56 1.64 2.18 -4.37
CA VAL A 56 1.29 3.61 -4.39
C VAL A 56 -0.19 3.86 -4.57
N TYR A 57 -0.96 2.84 -4.90
CA TYR A 57 -2.39 2.93 -5.07
C TYR A 57 -3.03 1.57 -4.84
N GLY A 58 -4.13 1.53 -4.09
CA GLY A 58 -4.92 0.32 -3.90
C GLY A 58 -5.75 0.34 -2.62
N THR A 59 -6.44 -0.78 -2.37
CA THR A 59 -7.20 -1.05 -1.14
C THR A 59 -6.64 -2.30 -0.47
N PRO A 60 -5.45 -2.23 0.14
CA PRO A 60 -4.84 -3.36 0.82
C PRO A 60 -5.73 -3.78 2.00
N PRO A 61 -5.78 -5.08 2.35
CA PRO A 61 -6.52 -5.54 3.51
C PRO A 61 -5.99 -4.92 4.80
N LEU A 62 -6.86 -4.22 5.52
CA LEU A 62 -6.54 -3.66 6.84
C LEU A 62 -6.61 -4.74 7.92
N PHE A 63 -7.42 -5.76 7.68
CA PHE A 63 -7.54 -6.92 8.54
C PHE A 63 -7.92 -8.14 7.70
N THR A 64 -7.38 -9.31 8.05
CA THR A 64 -7.75 -10.59 7.43
C THR A 64 -8.04 -11.62 8.51
N ALA A 65 -9.12 -12.38 8.35
CA ALA A 65 -9.47 -13.47 9.25
C ALA A 65 -9.97 -14.67 8.46
N ARG A 66 -9.64 -15.89 8.93
CA ARG A 66 -10.23 -17.13 8.38
C ARG A 66 -11.69 -17.32 8.81
N SER A 67 -12.13 -16.61 9.85
CA SER A 67 -13.51 -16.67 10.31
C SER A 67 -14.45 -16.11 9.24
N MET A 68 -15.48 -16.88 8.91
CA MET A 68 -16.59 -16.48 8.04
C MET A 68 -17.89 -16.65 8.83
N ALA A 69 -18.00 -15.94 9.94
CA ALA A 69 -19.15 -16.04 10.82
C ALA A 69 -20.43 -15.61 10.09
N ALA A 70 -21.55 -16.29 10.37
CA ALA A 70 -22.82 -16.04 9.72
C ALA A 70 -23.37 -14.61 9.96
N HIS A 71 -22.94 -13.96 11.05
CA HIS A 71 -23.34 -12.60 11.38
C HIS A 71 -22.54 -11.51 10.65
N PHE A 72 -21.53 -11.86 9.84
CA PHE A 72 -20.82 -10.89 9.02
C PHE A 72 -21.69 -10.45 7.85
N ILE A 73 -21.88 -9.13 7.74
CA ILE A 73 -22.54 -8.49 6.61
C ILE A 73 -21.43 -8.07 5.64
N TYR A 74 -21.40 -8.72 4.47
CA TYR A 74 -20.38 -8.49 3.45
C TYR A 74 -20.88 -7.48 2.41
N ASP A 75 -19.93 -6.84 1.72
CA ASP A 75 -20.16 -5.88 0.64
C ASP A 75 -21.03 -4.68 1.05
N HIS A 76 -21.13 -4.42 2.36
CA HIS A 76 -21.82 -3.27 2.94
C HIS A 76 -20.85 -2.45 3.81
N PRO A 77 -20.90 -1.11 3.71
CA PRO A 77 -20.06 -0.25 4.53
C PRO A 77 -20.51 -0.28 5.99
N PHE A 78 -19.54 -0.29 6.90
CA PHE A 78 -19.76 -0.09 8.33
C PHE A 78 -18.74 0.92 8.87
N VAL A 79 -19.14 1.66 9.91
CA VAL A 79 -18.35 2.73 10.49
C VAL A 79 -17.75 2.29 11.82
N SER A 80 -16.45 2.48 11.98
CA SER A 80 -15.76 2.18 13.23
C SER A 80 -16.11 3.21 14.30
N PRO A 81 -15.85 2.92 15.60
CA PRO A 81 -15.98 3.92 16.66
C PRO A 81 -15.14 5.19 16.43
N LYS A 82 -14.11 5.13 15.57
CA LYS A 82 -13.27 6.27 15.19
C LYS A 82 -13.81 7.05 13.98
N GLY A 83 -14.96 6.65 13.43
CA GLY A 83 -15.58 7.32 12.28
C GLY A 83 -15.01 6.87 10.92
N GLU A 84 -14.23 5.79 10.87
CA GLU A 84 -13.66 5.27 9.63
C GLU A 84 -14.63 4.28 8.96
N THR A 85 -14.83 4.42 7.65
CA THR A 85 -15.70 3.51 6.88
C THR A 85 -14.90 2.34 6.32
N PHE A 86 -15.38 1.13 6.59
CA PHE A 86 -14.81 -0.14 6.13
C PHE A 86 -15.85 -0.99 5.41
N VAL A 87 -15.38 -1.89 4.56
CA VAL A 87 -16.22 -2.91 3.89
C VAL A 87 -15.61 -4.28 4.13
N LEU A 88 -16.44 -5.25 4.55
CA LEU A 88 -16.02 -6.65 4.62
C LEU A 88 -16.24 -7.30 3.26
N HIS A 89 -15.22 -7.98 2.74
CA HIS A 89 -15.33 -8.80 1.55
C HIS A 89 -15.00 -10.26 1.86
N LYS A 90 -15.68 -11.17 1.14
CA LYS A 90 -15.25 -12.57 1.08
C LYS A 90 -14.10 -12.68 0.08
N SER A 91 -12.97 -13.19 0.56
CA SER A 91 -11.82 -13.51 -0.28
C SER A 91 -11.45 -14.98 -0.07
N TRP A 92 -11.83 -15.82 -1.04
CA TRP A 92 -11.70 -17.28 -1.00
C TRP A 92 -12.25 -17.90 0.31
N ASN A 93 -11.37 -18.28 1.23
CA ASN A 93 -11.66 -18.90 2.53
C ASN A 93 -11.39 -17.95 3.71
N SER A 94 -11.46 -16.64 3.46
CA SER A 94 -11.20 -15.62 4.46
C SER A 94 -12.12 -14.42 4.30
N THR A 95 -12.35 -13.74 5.40
CA THR A 95 -12.92 -12.39 5.46
C THR A 95 -11.78 -11.38 5.43
N VAL A 96 -11.90 -10.36 4.60
CA VAL A 96 -10.98 -9.22 4.56
C VAL A 96 -11.75 -7.93 4.84
N ALA A 97 -11.20 -7.08 5.69
CA ALA A 97 -11.71 -5.73 5.90
C ALA A 97 -10.88 -4.76 5.07
N LEU A 98 -11.56 -3.98 4.22
CA LEU A 98 -10.94 -2.99 3.35
C LEU A 98 -11.43 -1.59 3.71
N ALA A 99 -10.61 -0.57 3.44
CA ALA A 99 -11.09 0.80 3.40
C ALA A 99 -12.10 1.00 2.24
N GLU A 100 -13.11 1.84 2.46
CA GLU A 100 -14.08 2.20 1.42
C GLU A 100 -13.43 2.89 0.21
N ASN A 101 -12.31 3.58 0.41
CA ASN A 101 -11.58 4.30 -0.62
C ASN A 101 -10.12 3.82 -0.67
N PRO A 102 -9.48 3.82 -1.86
CA PRO A 102 -8.09 3.44 -1.98
C PRO A 102 -7.21 4.50 -1.31
N PHE A 103 -6.04 4.08 -0.83
CA PHE A 103 -4.99 5.05 -0.58
C PHE A 103 -4.36 5.47 -1.91
N SER A 104 -3.77 6.67 -1.97
CA SER A 104 -3.04 7.12 -3.15
C SER A 104 -1.80 7.93 -2.76
N LEU A 105 -0.67 7.51 -3.32
CA LEU A 105 0.61 8.19 -3.36
C LEU A 105 1.01 8.55 -4.80
N LEU A 106 0.07 8.47 -5.76
CA LEU A 106 0.33 8.78 -7.17
C LEU A 106 0.89 10.20 -7.36
N ALA A 107 0.31 11.18 -6.65
CA ALA A 107 0.80 12.56 -6.64
C ALA A 107 2.19 12.74 -5.99
N LYS A 108 2.76 11.68 -5.38
CA LYS A 108 4.06 11.66 -4.72
C LYS A 108 5.12 10.88 -5.51
N LEU A 109 4.78 10.31 -6.67
CA LEU A 109 5.67 9.47 -7.48
C LEU A 109 7.03 10.13 -7.76
N ASN A 110 7.04 11.40 -8.17
CA ASN A 110 8.30 12.12 -8.42
C ASN A 110 9.18 12.20 -7.16
N GLY A 111 8.57 12.47 -6.00
CA GLY A 111 9.29 12.52 -4.73
C GLY A 111 9.82 11.14 -4.31
N LEU A 112 9.02 10.09 -4.50
CA LEU A 112 9.41 8.71 -4.21
C LEU A 112 10.58 8.25 -5.09
N ALA A 113 10.52 8.56 -6.39
CA ALA A 113 11.60 8.27 -7.34
C ALA A 113 12.89 9.01 -6.95
N GLN A 114 12.80 10.30 -6.59
CA GLN A 114 13.94 11.08 -6.11
C GLN A 114 14.53 10.53 -4.81
N MET A 115 13.73 9.93 -3.94
CA MET A 115 14.21 9.26 -2.73
C MET A 115 14.91 7.92 -3.02
N GLY A 116 14.73 7.34 -4.21
CA GLY A 116 15.37 6.09 -4.61
C GLY A 116 14.45 4.89 -4.73
N VAL A 117 13.12 5.07 -4.61
CA VAL A 117 12.14 4.00 -4.90
C VAL A 117 12.21 3.65 -6.39
N LYS A 118 12.43 2.36 -6.69
CA LYS A 118 12.76 1.87 -8.04
C LYS A 118 11.55 1.55 -8.89
N TYR A 119 10.45 1.17 -8.28
CA TYR A 119 9.20 0.88 -8.97
C TYR A 119 8.00 1.13 -8.08
N ALA A 120 6.85 1.38 -8.71
CA ALA A 120 5.58 1.62 -8.04
C ALA A 120 4.59 0.51 -8.42
N VAL A 121 3.81 0.06 -7.44
CA VAL A 121 2.76 -0.95 -7.64
C VAL A 121 1.39 -0.29 -7.51
N ILE A 122 0.53 -0.54 -8.49
CA ILE A 122 -0.91 -0.23 -8.43
C ILE A 122 -1.61 -1.55 -8.18
N ASP A 123 -2.13 -1.72 -6.97
CA ASP A 123 -2.83 -2.92 -6.55
C ASP A 123 -4.35 -2.75 -6.74
N LEU A 124 -4.92 -3.64 -7.55
CA LEU A 124 -6.34 -3.69 -7.87
C LEU A 124 -7.01 -4.99 -7.40
N CYS A 125 -6.29 -5.86 -6.66
CA CYS A 125 -6.72 -7.22 -6.35
C CYS A 125 -8.05 -7.31 -5.60
N HIS A 126 -8.38 -6.30 -4.78
CA HIS A 126 -9.56 -6.32 -3.93
C HIS A 126 -10.69 -5.39 -4.40
N ARG A 127 -10.58 -4.82 -5.60
CA ARG A 127 -11.57 -3.88 -6.11
C ARG A 127 -11.79 -4.05 -7.61
N LYS A 128 -13.05 -4.02 -8.01
CA LYS A 128 -13.40 -3.80 -9.42
C LYS A 128 -13.20 -2.32 -9.76
N ILE A 129 -12.15 -2.02 -10.52
CA ILE A 129 -11.90 -0.66 -10.98
C ILE A 129 -12.93 -0.27 -12.04
N THR A 130 -13.51 0.92 -11.90
CA THR A 130 -14.43 1.45 -12.91
C THR A 130 -13.67 2.14 -14.04
N ARG A 131 -14.31 2.34 -15.21
CA ARG A 131 -13.73 3.15 -16.30
C ARG A 131 -13.35 4.55 -15.82
N LYS A 132 -14.24 5.20 -15.07
CA LYS A 132 -14.01 6.52 -14.49
C LYS A 132 -12.78 6.54 -13.58
N GLU A 133 -12.67 5.56 -12.67
CA GLU A 133 -11.51 5.44 -11.76
C GLU A 133 -10.21 5.17 -12.52
N THR A 134 -10.26 4.38 -13.60
CA THR A 134 -9.11 4.15 -14.48
C THR A 134 -8.65 5.45 -15.16
N GLU A 135 -9.59 6.24 -15.68
CA GLU A 135 -9.31 7.55 -16.28
C GLU A 135 -8.77 8.56 -15.25
N GLU A 136 -9.25 8.51 -14.00
CA GLU A 136 -8.74 9.31 -12.88
C GLU A 136 -7.29 8.95 -12.53
N VAL A 137 -6.99 7.66 -12.33
CA VAL A 137 -5.62 7.17 -12.07
C VAL A 137 -4.69 7.54 -13.21
N GLY A 138 -5.12 7.36 -14.47
CA GLY A 138 -4.33 7.72 -15.65
C GLY A 138 -4.01 9.21 -15.71
N ARG A 139 -4.93 10.10 -15.30
CA ARG A 139 -4.68 11.54 -15.21
C ARG A 139 -3.67 11.89 -14.11
N GLU A 140 -3.77 11.27 -12.95
CA GLU A 140 -2.80 11.48 -11.85
C GLU A 140 -1.39 11.02 -12.26
N LEU A 141 -1.29 9.86 -12.91
CA LEU A 141 -0.02 9.34 -13.46
C LEU A 141 0.59 10.27 -14.51
N ALA A 142 -0.25 10.92 -15.34
CA ALA A 142 0.18 11.91 -16.31
C ALA A 142 0.55 13.27 -15.68
N GLY A 143 0.57 13.39 -14.36
CA GLY A 143 0.89 14.62 -13.64
C GLY A 143 -0.16 15.72 -13.78
N LYS A 144 -1.36 15.40 -14.30
CA LYS A 144 -2.46 16.36 -14.37
C LYS A 144 -3.00 16.59 -12.96
N SER A 145 -3.34 17.84 -12.65
CA SER A 145 -3.85 18.28 -11.36
C SER A 145 -5.29 17.79 -11.11
N TYR A 146 -5.44 16.47 -10.94
CA TYR A 146 -6.62 15.86 -10.37
C TYR A 146 -6.28 15.48 -8.93
N ARG A 147 -6.93 16.12 -7.96
CA ARG A 147 -6.67 15.86 -6.53
C ARG A 147 -7.93 15.35 -5.87
N ARG A 148 -8.16 14.05 -5.97
CA ARG A 148 -9.08 13.38 -5.05
C ARG A 148 -8.41 13.36 -3.67
N LYS A 149 -9.13 13.74 -2.62
CA LYS A 149 -8.60 13.73 -1.25
C LYS A 149 -8.63 12.28 -0.73
N LEU A 150 -7.71 11.47 -1.22
CA LEU A 150 -7.51 10.09 -0.79
C LEU A 150 -6.54 10.04 0.39
N SER A 151 -6.67 8.98 1.20
CA SER A 151 -5.71 8.72 2.27
C SER A 151 -4.32 8.52 1.67
N THR A 152 -3.31 9.06 2.33
CA THR A 152 -1.90 8.73 2.06
C THR A 152 -1.38 7.64 2.98
N PHE A 153 -2.31 7.01 3.74
CA PHE A 153 -1.98 6.15 4.87
C PHE A 153 -0.97 6.86 5.79
N ASN A 154 0.05 6.15 6.27
CA ASN A 154 1.05 6.70 7.19
C ASN A 154 2.11 7.60 6.55
N TYR A 155 2.15 7.75 5.22
CA TYR A 155 3.25 8.44 4.53
C TYR A 155 3.52 9.85 5.06
N ASN A 156 2.47 10.61 5.40
CA ASN A 156 2.60 11.98 5.93
C ASN A 156 2.76 12.04 7.48
N GLY A 157 2.98 10.91 8.16
CA GLY A 157 3.18 10.86 9.61
C GLY A 157 1.91 11.12 10.43
N ARG A 158 0.74 11.03 9.81
CA ARG A 158 -0.56 11.10 10.47
C ARG A 158 -1.33 9.83 10.13
N LEU A 159 -1.42 8.91 11.10
CA LEU A 159 -2.58 8.03 11.18
C LEU A 159 -3.77 8.97 11.39
N LEU A 160 -4.78 8.87 10.54
CA LEU A 160 -6.00 9.68 10.67
C LEU A 160 -6.60 9.55 12.07
#